data_AF-A0A392UAH6-F1
#
_entry.id   AF-A0A392UAH6-F1
#
_cell.length_a   1.000
_cell.length_b   1.000
_cell.length_c   1.000
_cell.angle_alpha   90.00
_cell.angle_beta   90.00
_cell.angle_gamma   90.00
#
_symmetry.space_group_name_H-M   'P 1'
#
loop_
_entity.id
_entity.type
_entity.pdbx_description
1 polymer ?
#
loop_
_entity_poly.entity_id
_entity_poly.type
_entity_poly.pdbx_seq_one_letter_code
_entity_poly.pdbx_strand_id
1 'polypeptide(L)' 'MVVDVDPLAAMNDKAWNEAMIEELKAIVKNNTWEFTQLPNDKKAIYAKWVFKLKMNPEGKIVKHKARL' A
#
# COMPACT_ATOMS: atom_id res chain seq x y z
N MET A 1 14.36 11.09 5.94
CA MET A 1 13.99 10.09 6.96
C MET A 1 12.80 9.26 6.47
N VAL A 2 12.65 8.01 6.93
CA VAL A 2 11.45 7.19 6.66
C VAL A 2 10.81 6.86 7.98
N VAL A 3 9.53 7.15 8.13
CA VAL A 3 8.77 6.84 9.33
C VAL A 3 7.64 5.88 9.00
N ASP A 4 7.40 4.94 9.90
CA ASP A 4 6.24 4.07 9.84
C ASP A 4 5.00 4.86 10.30
N VAL A 5 3.87 4.57 9.68
CA VAL A 5 2.62 5.30 9.89
C VAL A 5 1.57 4.34 10.40
N ASP A 6 0.75 4.81 11.33
CA ASP A 6 -0.39 4.04 11.82
C ASP A 6 -1.37 3.73 10.67
N PRO A 7 -1.66 2.44 10.40
CA PRO A 7 -2.52 2.06 9.29
C PRO A 7 -3.94 2.64 9.37
N LEU A 8 -4.50 2.77 10.57
CA LEU A 8 -5.87 3.27 10.76
C LEU A 8 -5.97 4.76 10.42
N ALA A 9 -4.96 5.53 10.81
CA ALA A 9 -4.83 6.93 10.40
C ALA A 9 -4.63 7.07 8.88
N ALA A 10 -3.80 6.21 8.28
CA ALA A 10 -3.48 6.27 6.85
C ALA A 10 -4.67 5.93 5.94
N MET A 11 -5.50 4.95 6.30
CA MET A 11 -6.65 4.50 5.47
C MET A 11 -7.69 5.60 5.21
N ASN A 12 -7.81 6.57 6.13
CA ASN A 12 -8.77 7.66 5.99
C ASN A 12 -8.23 8.88 5.25
N ASP A 13 -6.94 8.87 4.89
CA ASP A 13 -6.28 10.00 4.23
C ASP A 13 -6.15 9.75 2.71
N LYS A 14 -6.55 10.77 1.94
CA LYS A 14 -6.62 10.73 0.48
C LYS A 14 -5.26 10.41 -0.16
N ALA A 15 -4.15 10.92 0.37
CA ALA A 15 -2.84 10.76 -0.23
C ALA A 15 -2.34 9.30 -0.13
N TRP A 16 -2.73 8.58 0.93
CA TRP A 16 -2.43 7.16 1.05
C TRP A 16 -3.35 6.31 0.19
N ASN A 17 -4.63 6.66 0.09
CA ASN A 17 -5.57 6.00 -0.83
C ASN A 17 -5.09 6.09 -2.28
N GLU A 18 -4.59 7.25 -2.71
CA GLU A 18 -3.98 7.42 -4.02
C GLU A 18 -2.74 6.51 -4.19
N ALA A 19 -1.86 6.46 -3.19
CA ALA A 19 -0.69 5.58 -3.22
C ALA A 19 -1.05 4.09 -3.26
N MET A 20 -2.12 3.66 -2.58
CA MET A 20 -2.63 2.27 -2.63
C MET A 20 -3.14 1.93 -4.03
N ILE A 21 -3.89 2.85 -4.65
CA ILE A 21 -4.41 2.66 -6.01
C ILE A 21 -3.26 2.56 -7.03
N GLU A 22 -2.22 3.39 -6.89
CA GLU A 22 -1.02 3.29 -7.73
C GLU A 22 -0.33 1.92 -7.60
N GLU A 23 -0.18 1.42 -6.38
CA GLU A 23 0.43 0.11 -6.14
C GLU A 23 -0.43 -1.02 -6.73
N LEU A 24 -1.75 -0.99 -6.55
CA LEU A 24 -2.66 -1.97 -7.17
C LEU A 24 -2.57 -1.94 -8.70
N LYS A 25 -2.52 -0.75 -9.30
CA LYS A 25 -2.32 -0.61 -10.76
C LYS A 25 -0.97 -1.19 -11.20
N ALA A 26 0.09 -0.99 -10.43
CA ALA A 26 1.40 -1.56 -10.73
C ALA A 26 1.39 -3.09 -10.65
N ILE A 27 0.73 -3.66 -9.65
CA ILE A 27 0.56 -5.12 -9.48
C ILE A 27 -0.16 -5.73 -10.69
N VAL A 28 -1.27 -5.11 -11.12
CA VAL A 28 -2.03 -5.55 -12.31
C VAL A 28 -1.16 -5.40 -13.56
N LYS A 29 -0.49 -4.27 -13.75
CA LYS A 29 0.38 -4.02 -14.90
C LYS A 29 1.52 -5.04 -15.01
N ASN A 30 2.07 -5.47 -13.89
CA ASN A 30 3.17 -6.44 -13.86
C ASN A 30 2.70 -7.88 -14.10
N ASN A 31 1.39 -8.14 -14.23
CA ASN A 31 0.80 -9.49 -14.38
C ASN A 31 1.26 -10.48 -13.32
N THR A 32 1.67 -10.00 -12.15
CA THR A 32 2.18 -10.83 -11.05
C THR A 32 1.06 -11.39 -10.18
N TRP A 33 -0.09 -10.69 -10.11
CA TRP A 33 -1.25 -11.09 -9.32
C TRP A 33 -2.52 -10.77 -10.09
N GLU A 34 -3.48 -11.69 -10.05
CA GLU A 34 -4.83 -11.49 -10.55
C GLU A 34 -5.83 -11.52 -9.39
N PHE A 35 -6.85 -10.67 -9.45
CA PHE A 35 -7.94 -10.72 -8.49
C PHE A 35 -8.86 -11.89 -8.86
N THR A 36 -8.87 -12.92 -8.03
CA THR A 36 -9.66 -14.14 -8.27
C THR A 36 -10.45 -14.52 -7.03
N GLN A 37 -11.53 -15.28 -7.22
CA GLN A 37 -12.25 -15.87 -6.11
C GLN A 37 -11.41 -16.97 -5.48
N LEU A 38 -11.47 -17.09 -4.14
CA LEU A 38 -10.75 -18.14 -3.43
C LEU A 38 -11.27 -19.53 -3.90
N PRO A 39 -10.43 -20.38 -4.50
CA PRO A 39 -10.85 -21.73 -4.87
C PRO A 39 -11.18 -22.56 -3.63
N ASN A 40 -12.17 -23.45 -3.72
CA ASN A 40 -12.68 -24.26 -2.60
C ASN A 40 -11.59 -25.06 -1.87
N ASP A 41 -10.52 -25.46 -2.58
CA ASP A 41 -9.42 -26.27 -2.03
C ASP A 41 -8.18 -25.45 -1.64
N LYS A 42 -8.30 -24.12 -1.58
CA LYS A 42 -7.18 -23.23 -1.22
C LYS A 42 -7.49 -22.41 0.02
N LYS A 43 -6.43 -22.12 0.78
CA LYS A 43 -6.48 -21.20 1.91
C LYS A 43 -6.09 -19.80 1.45
N ALA A 44 -6.91 -18.80 1.79
CA ALA A 44 -6.54 -17.42 1.57
C ALA A 44 -5.29 -17.06 2.39
N ILE A 45 -4.34 -16.38 1.75
CA ILE A 45 -3.20 -15.78 2.44
C ILE A 45 -3.59 -14.35 2.80
N TYR A 46 -3.42 -13.99 4.06
CA TYR A 46 -3.63 -12.62 4.50
C TYR A 46 -2.47 -11.74 4.02
N ALA A 47 -2.80 -10.70 3.26
CA ALA A 47 -1.89 -9.60 2.96
C ALA A 47 -2.17 -8.44 3.92
N LYS A 48 -1.14 -7.63 4.21
CA LYS A 48 -1.28 -6.46 5.08
C LYS A 48 -0.67 -5.25 4.41
N TRP A 49 -1.37 -4.12 4.48
CA TRP A 49 -0.83 -2.86 3.98
C TRP A 49 0.26 -2.32 4.90
N VAL A 50 1.33 -1.82 4.30
CA VAL A 50 2.43 -1.13 4.97
C VAL A 50 2.50 0.30 4.43
N PHE A 51 2.36 1.26 5.34
CA PHE A 51 2.40 2.69 5.03
C PHE A 51 3.71 3.30 5.54
N LYS A 52 4.41 4.01 4.64
CA LYS A 52 5.69 4.66 4.94
C LYS A 52 5.72 6.07 4.42
N LEU A 53 6.10 7.01 5.28
CA LEU A 53 6.25 8.40 4.90
C LEU A 53 7.72 8.68 4.60
N LYS A 54 8.01 9.20 3.41
CA LYS A 54 9.34 9.72 3.09
C LYS A 54 9.38 11.21 3.40
N MET A 55 10.30 11.60 4.28
CA MET A 55 10.58 12.99 4.62
C MET A 55 11.96 13.42 4.13
N ASN A 56 12.12 14.69 3.77
CA ASN A 56 13.43 15.29 3.49
C ASN A 56 14.23 15.52 4.80
N PRO A 57 15.51 15.94 4.74
CA PRO A 57 16.28 16.27 5.93
C PRO A 57 15.69 17.40 6.78
N GLU A 58 14.87 18.27 6.17
CA GLU A 58 14.18 19.39 6.83
C GLU A 58 12.85 18.97 7.49
N GLY A 59 12.48 17.68 7.43
CA GLY A 59 11.25 17.15 8.04
C GLY A 59 9.98 17.31 7.20
N LYS A 60 10.07 17.89 5.98
CA LYS A 60 8.93 18.01 5.07
C LYS A 60 8.60 16.68 4.40
N ILE A 61 7.31 16.41 4.24
CA ILE A 61 6.79 15.23 3.53
C ILE A 61 7.15 15.34 2.05
N VAL A 62 7.89 14.34 1.56
CA VAL A 62 8.28 14.20 0.15
C VAL A 62 7.35 13.23 -0.57
N LYS A 63 6.98 12.11 0.07
CA LYS A 63 6.13 11.10 -0.58
C LYS A 63 5.43 10.19 0.43
N HIS A 64 4.16 9.89 0.14
CA HIS A 64 3.38 8.81 0.73
C HIS A 64 3.68 7.50 -0.04
N LYS A 65 4.09 6.44 0.66
CA LYS A 65 4.29 5.10 0.09
C LYS A 65 3.38 4.08 0.77
N ALA A 66 2.44 3.51 0.02
CA ALA A 66 1.70 2.33 0.41
C ALA A 66 2.29 1.10 -0.30
N ARG A 67 2.31 -0.05 0.37
CA ARG A 67 2.67 -1.36 -0.20
C ARG A 67 1.76 -2.43 0.34
N LEU A 68 1.40 -3.38 -0.51
CA LEU A 68 0.65 -4.59 -0.17
C LEU A 68 1.59 -5.77 0.07
#